data_AF-A0A3L8PTQ0-F1
#
_entry.id   AF-A0A3L8PTQ0-F1
#
_cell.length_a   1.000
_cell.length_b   1.000
_cell.length_c   1.000
_cell.angle_alpha   90.00
_cell.angle_beta   90.00
_cell.angle_gamma   90.00
#
_symmetry.space_group_name_H-M   'P 1'
#
loop_
_entity.id
_entity.type
_entity.pdbx_description
1 polymer ?
#
loop_
_entity_poly.entity_id
_entity_poly.type
_entity_poly.pdbx_seq_one_letter_code
_entity_poly.pdbx_strand_id
1 'polypeptide(L)'
;MFKLNTLVKAQLLVATLFLSAQASADEQSKREAVNELIKETNVSALVDSGLAQMNQMMKGTEKQLGIREDEKEIFERHMQKVRNLIKAEFSWKKMEEPVIEIYMKRFTEKEIRDSLAFYRTESGKSMLKKCR
;
A
#
# COMPACT_ATOMS: atom_id res chain seq x y z
N MET A 1 -33.30 -35.61 28.63
CA MET A 1 -33.37 -34.83 27.38
C MET A 1 -32.87 -33.39 27.54
N PHE A 2 -33.29 -32.63 28.57
CA PHE A 2 -32.88 -31.22 28.73
C PHE A 2 -31.36 -30.98 28.77
N LYS A 3 -30.60 -31.75 29.57
CA LYS A 3 -29.13 -31.63 29.68
C LYS A 3 -28.37 -31.96 28.39
N LEU A 4 -28.87 -32.91 27.59
CA LEU A 4 -28.27 -33.30 26.31
C LEU A 4 -28.36 -32.15 25.29
N ASN A 5 -29.49 -31.46 25.26
CA ASN A 5 -29.71 -30.33 24.36
C ASN A 5 -28.86 -29.10 24.75
N THR A 6 -28.62 -28.89 26.05
CA THR A 6 -27.71 -27.84 26.53
C THR A 6 -26.24 -28.13 26.18
N LEU A 7 -25.83 -29.40 26.25
CA LEU A 7 -24.46 -29.85 25.95
C LEU A 7 -24.15 -29.75 24.44
N VAL A 8 -25.11 -30.15 23.60
CA VAL A 8 -25.03 -29.99 22.13
C VAL A 8 -24.98 -28.51 21.74
N LYS A 9 -25.79 -27.64 22.37
CA LYS A 9 -25.75 -26.19 22.14
C LYS A 9 -24.40 -25.57 22.55
N ALA A 10 -23.84 -25.99 23.69
CA ALA A 10 -22.53 -25.53 24.15
C ALA A 10 -21.40 -25.95 23.20
N GLN A 11 -21.42 -27.18 22.68
CA GLN A 11 -20.45 -27.65 21.68
C GLN A 11 -20.55 -26.88 20.36
N LEU A 12 -21.76 -26.58 19.89
CA LEU A 12 -21.96 -25.80 18.67
C LEU A 12 -21.40 -24.38 18.82
N LEU A 13 -21.63 -23.75 19.98
CA LEU A 13 -21.15 -22.39 20.28
C LEU A 13 -19.62 -22.32 20.32
N VAL A 14 -18.98 -23.32 20.95
CA VAL A 14 -17.52 -23.42 21.00
C VAL A 14 -16.93 -23.62 19.60
N ALA A 15 -17.52 -24.49 18.78
CA ALA A 15 -17.06 -24.70 17.40
C ALA A 15 -17.13 -23.41 16.55
N THR A 16 -18.22 -22.63 16.69
CA THR A 16 -18.36 -21.35 15.98
C THR A 16 -17.30 -20.33 16.43
N LEU A 17 -17.01 -20.25 17.74
CA LEU A 17 -15.97 -19.37 18.29
C LEU A 17 -14.57 -19.73 17.75
N PHE A 18 -14.25 -21.03 17.67
CA PHE A 18 -12.97 -21.50 17.12
C PHE A 18 -12.79 -21.15 15.64
N LEU A 19 -13.85 -21.29 14.83
CA LEU A 19 -13.81 -20.94 13.40
C LEU A 19 -13.60 -19.44 13.18
N SER A 20 -14.28 -18.58 13.95
CA SER A 20 -14.08 -17.12 13.86
C SER A 20 -12.68 -16.68 14.29
N ALA A 21 -12.08 -17.35 15.27
CA ALA A 21 -10.73 -17.04 15.72
C ALA A 21 -9.66 -17.39 14.66
N GLN A 22 -9.83 -18.51 13.95
CA GLN A 22 -8.91 -18.91 12.87
C GLN A 22 -8.98 -17.94 11.68
N ALA A 23 -10.18 -17.53 11.26
CA ALA A 23 -10.33 -16.58 10.16
C ALA A 23 -9.64 -15.23 10.44
N SER A 24 -9.74 -14.73 11.68
CA SER A 24 -9.07 -13.50 12.09
C SER A 24 -7.55 -13.64 12.17
N ALA A 25 -7.05 -14.82 12.57
CA ALA A 25 -5.62 -15.09 12.66
C ALA A 25 -4.96 -15.18 11.28
N ASP A 26 -5.62 -15.84 10.32
CA ASP A 26 -5.14 -15.96 8.94
C ASP A 26 -5.10 -14.58 8.25
N GLU A 27 -6.13 -13.75 8.44
CA GLU A 27 -6.17 -12.39 7.88
C GLU A 27 -5.03 -11.52 8.44
N GLN A 28 -4.77 -11.60 9.74
CA GLN A 28 -3.67 -10.88 10.38
C GLN A 28 -2.31 -11.37 9.89
N SER A 29 -2.10 -12.68 9.84
CA SER A 29 -0.86 -13.31 9.33
C SER A 29 -0.55 -12.87 7.90
N LYS A 30 -1.57 -12.86 7.04
CA LYS A 30 -1.44 -12.40 5.66
C LYS A 30 -1.12 -10.90 5.58
N ARG A 31 -1.78 -10.06 6.37
CA ARG A 31 -1.52 -8.62 6.40
C ARG A 31 -0.08 -8.32 6.82
N GLU A 32 0.45 -9.04 7.80
CA GLU A 32 1.86 -8.93 8.22
C GLU A 32 2.83 -9.29 7.08
N ALA A 33 2.56 -10.39 6.36
CA ALA A 33 3.37 -10.78 5.21
C ALA A 33 3.32 -9.73 4.08
N VAL A 34 2.15 -9.11 3.84
CA VAL A 34 2.00 -8.01 2.86
C VAL A 34 2.80 -6.78 3.28
N ASN A 35 2.71 -6.38 4.54
CA ASN A 35 3.50 -5.25 5.07
C ASN A 35 4.99 -5.48 4.90
N GLU A 36 5.45 -6.70 5.16
CA GLU A 36 6.85 -7.07 4.98
C GLU A 36 7.27 -7.01 3.51
N LEU A 37 6.45 -7.55 2.60
CA LEU A 37 6.70 -7.48 1.15
C LEU A 37 6.77 -6.03 0.65
N ILE A 38 5.83 -5.17 1.05
CA ILE A 38 5.80 -3.76 0.67
C ILE A 38 7.06 -3.03 1.15
N LYS A 39 7.50 -3.32 2.38
CA LYS A 39 8.73 -2.77 2.95
C LYS A 39 9.97 -3.24 2.20
N GLU A 40 10.11 -4.53 1.93
CA GLU A 40 11.29 -5.08 1.26
C GLU A 40 11.42 -4.63 -0.19
N THR A 41 10.28 -4.52 -0.88
CA THR A 41 10.24 -4.01 -2.27
C THR A 41 10.36 -2.48 -2.35
N ASN A 42 10.20 -1.78 -1.21
CA ASN A 42 10.25 -0.33 -1.07
C ASN A 42 9.25 0.37 -2.01
N VAL A 43 7.98 -0.04 -1.95
CA VAL A 43 6.90 0.54 -2.77
C VAL A 43 6.75 2.05 -2.53
N SER A 44 7.05 2.53 -1.32
CA SER A 44 7.05 3.96 -1.00
C SER A 44 7.95 4.77 -1.93
N ALA A 45 9.12 4.23 -2.31
CA ALA A 45 10.02 4.93 -3.24
C ALA A 45 9.44 5.06 -4.65
N LEU A 46 8.56 4.15 -5.08
CA LEU A 46 7.86 4.26 -6.36
C LEU A 46 6.84 5.40 -6.34
N VAL A 47 6.11 5.55 -5.22
CA VAL A 47 5.18 6.66 -5.02
C VAL A 47 5.92 7.99 -4.99
N ASP A 48 7.02 8.07 -4.23
CA ASP A 48 7.85 9.28 -4.15
C ASP A 48 8.45 9.65 -5.51
N SER A 49 8.93 8.67 -6.28
CA SER A 49 9.45 8.88 -7.64
C SER A 49 8.37 9.40 -8.58
N GLY A 50 7.16 8.85 -8.54
CA GLY A 50 6.03 9.32 -9.34
C GLY A 50 5.67 10.78 -9.03
N LEU A 51 5.62 11.13 -7.73
CA LEU A 51 5.40 12.52 -7.30
C LEU A 51 6.53 13.46 -7.76
N ALA A 52 7.79 13.00 -7.71
CA ALA A 52 8.94 13.78 -8.17
C ALA A 52 8.88 14.04 -9.69
N GLN A 53 8.56 13.02 -10.48
CA GLN A 53 8.41 13.13 -11.94
C GLN A 53 7.28 14.11 -12.31
N MET A 54 6.13 14.01 -11.64
CA MET A 54 5.02 14.92 -11.85
C MET A 54 5.38 16.37 -11.47
N ASN A 55 6.10 16.57 -10.36
CA ASN A 55 6.62 17.89 -9.98
C ASN A 55 7.59 18.46 -11.02
N GLN A 56 8.46 17.62 -11.59
CA GLN A 56 9.38 18.02 -12.65
C GLN A 56 8.62 18.46 -13.91
N MET A 57 7.57 17.72 -14.30
CA MET A 57 6.71 18.09 -15.42
C MET A 57 6.05 19.46 -15.19
N MET A 58 5.51 19.70 -13.99
CA MET A 58 4.87 20.97 -13.63
C MET A 58 5.82 22.18 -13.66
N LYS A 59 7.10 22.00 -13.32
CA LYS A 59 8.09 23.09 -13.38
C LYS A 59 8.34 23.59 -14.81
N GLY A 60 8.16 22.73 -15.83
CA GLY A 60 8.33 23.10 -17.23
C GLY A 60 7.12 23.82 -17.84
N THR A 61 5.97 23.79 -17.15
CA THR A 61 4.68 24.24 -17.69
C THR A 61 4.60 25.75 -17.87
N GLU A 62 5.31 26.55 -17.05
CA GLU A 62 5.32 28.01 -17.15
C GLU A 62 5.68 28.51 -18.57
N LYS A 63 6.76 27.97 -19.14
CA LYS A 63 7.21 28.32 -20.49
C LYS A 63 6.25 27.84 -21.56
N GLN A 64 5.63 26.68 -21.37
CA GLN A 64 4.67 26.11 -22.31
C GLN A 64 3.37 26.91 -22.37
N LEU A 65 2.93 27.47 -21.24
CA LEU A 65 1.73 28.29 -21.13
C LEU A 65 1.95 29.75 -21.50
N GLY A 66 3.19 30.17 -21.79
CA GLY A 66 3.51 31.54 -22.16
C GLY A 66 3.23 32.55 -21.04
N ILE A 67 3.44 32.16 -19.77
CA ILE A 67 3.23 33.02 -18.62
C ILE A 67 4.14 34.26 -18.73
N ARG A 68 3.54 35.45 -18.57
CA ARG A 68 4.29 36.72 -18.65
C ARG A 68 5.17 36.92 -17.43
N GLU A 69 6.25 37.69 -17.57
CA GLU A 69 7.21 37.94 -16.49
C GLU A 69 6.56 38.54 -15.23
N ASP A 70 5.60 39.44 -15.40
CA ASP A 70 4.83 40.08 -14.32
C ASP A 70 3.88 39.13 -13.59
N GLU A 71 3.57 37.97 -14.18
CA GLU A 71 2.65 36.97 -13.62
C GLU A 71 3.36 35.78 -12.98
N LYS A 72 4.67 35.60 -13.24
CA LYS A 72 5.43 34.42 -12.79
C LYS A 72 5.36 34.18 -11.30
N GLU A 73 5.44 35.24 -10.50
CA GLU A 73 5.42 35.11 -9.05
C GLU A 73 4.05 34.61 -8.54
N ILE A 74 2.95 35.13 -9.10
CA ILE A 74 1.58 34.69 -8.78
C ILE A 74 1.38 33.24 -9.24
N PHE A 75 1.87 32.91 -10.43
CA PHE A 75 1.80 31.57 -11.00
C PHE A 75 2.54 30.55 -10.12
N GLU A 76 3.79 30.83 -9.76
CA GLU A 76 4.60 29.93 -8.94
C GLU A 76 4.01 29.74 -7.53
N ARG A 77 3.45 30.79 -6.93
CA ARG A 77 2.70 30.66 -5.66
C ARG A 77 1.48 29.75 -5.79
N HIS A 78 0.74 29.81 -6.91
CA HIS A 78 -0.39 28.91 -7.15
C HIS A 78 0.06 27.48 -7.40
N MET A 79 1.08 27.28 -8.23
CA MET A 79 1.63 25.96 -8.50
C MET A 79 2.22 25.31 -7.25
N GLN A 80 2.82 26.08 -6.34
CA GLN A 80 3.27 25.56 -5.06
C GLN A 80 2.11 25.02 -4.20
N LYS A 81 0.95 25.70 -4.19
CA LYS A 81 -0.25 25.20 -3.50
C LYS A 81 -0.73 23.88 -4.11
N VAL A 82 -0.75 23.80 -5.45
CA VAL A 82 -1.12 22.58 -6.18
C VAL A 82 -0.17 21.43 -5.83
N ARG A 83 1.15 21.65 -5.89
CA ARG A 83 2.16 20.64 -5.53
C ARG A 83 2.02 20.17 -4.08
N ASN A 84 1.76 21.10 -3.16
CA ASN A 84 1.53 20.76 -1.75
C ASN A 84 0.28 19.91 -1.57
N LEU A 85 -0.82 20.24 -2.25
CA LEU A 85 -2.06 19.48 -2.20
C LEU A 85 -1.84 18.06 -2.75
N ILE A 86 -1.21 17.94 -3.93
CA ILE A 86 -0.94 16.63 -4.51
C ILE A 86 -0.03 15.80 -3.59
N LYS A 87 1.03 16.39 -3.04
CA LYS A 87 1.88 15.70 -2.06
C LYS A 87 1.11 15.23 -0.84
N ALA A 88 0.16 16.02 -0.33
CA ALA A 88 -0.63 15.65 0.83
C ALA A 88 -1.55 14.46 0.53
N GLU A 89 -2.28 14.52 -0.58
CA GLU A 89 -3.28 13.51 -0.96
C GLU A 89 -2.65 12.20 -1.43
N PHE A 90 -1.55 12.27 -2.18
CA PHE A 90 -0.86 11.10 -2.74
C PHE A 90 0.38 10.67 -1.94
N SER A 91 0.56 11.20 -0.72
CA SER A 91 1.63 10.76 0.16
C SER A 91 1.55 9.25 0.42
N TRP A 92 2.71 8.59 0.61
CA TRP A 92 2.74 7.18 0.99
C TRP A 92 1.83 6.88 2.20
N LYS A 93 1.80 7.78 3.20
CA LYS A 93 0.92 7.67 4.36
C LYS A 93 -0.57 7.52 4.02
N LYS A 94 -1.05 8.10 2.91
CA LYS A 94 -2.43 7.98 2.43
C LYS A 94 -2.62 6.77 1.51
N MET A 95 -1.57 6.39 0.79
CA MET A 95 -1.59 5.32 -0.20
C MET A 95 -1.32 3.93 0.38
N GLU A 96 -0.68 3.83 1.53
CA GLU A 96 -0.25 2.57 2.15
C GLU A 96 -1.41 1.59 2.35
N GLU A 97 -2.49 2.00 3.04
CA GLU A 97 -3.62 1.10 3.32
C GLU A 97 -4.35 0.65 2.04
N PRO A 98 -4.69 1.54 1.07
CA PRO A 98 -5.21 1.10 -0.23
C PRO A 98 -4.31 0.11 -0.96
N VAL A 99 -2.98 0.29 -0.89
CA VAL A 99 -2.02 -0.65 -1.48
C VAL A 99 -2.10 -1.99 -0.76
N ILE A 100 -2.07 -2.01 0.58
CA ILE A 100 -2.20 -3.24 1.37
C ILE A 100 -3.50 -3.97 1.02
N GLU A 101 -4.63 -3.27 0.94
CA GLU A 101 -5.92 -3.86 0.60
C GLU A 101 -5.91 -4.55 -0.77
N ILE A 102 -5.26 -3.96 -1.77
CA ILE A 102 -5.13 -4.58 -3.10
C ILE A 102 -4.41 -5.93 -2.97
N TYR A 103 -3.30 -5.98 -2.24
CA TYR A 103 -2.57 -7.24 -2.05
C TYR A 103 -3.39 -8.26 -1.25
N MET A 104 -4.05 -7.82 -0.18
CA MET A 104 -4.94 -8.65 0.64
C MET A 104 -6.09 -9.24 -0.17
N LYS A 105 -6.64 -8.52 -1.15
CA LYS A 105 -7.75 -8.97 -1.99
C LYS A 105 -7.32 -9.82 -3.19
N ARG A 106 -6.11 -9.63 -3.73
CA ARG A 106 -5.69 -10.20 -5.02
C ARG A 106 -4.76 -11.41 -4.91
N PHE A 107 -4.02 -11.54 -3.82
CA PHE A 107 -3.05 -12.61 -3.64
C PHE A 107 -3.41 -13.48 -2.44
N THR A 108 -3.01 -14.73 -2.45
CA THR A 108 -3.02 -15.62 -1.29
C THR A 108 -1.81 -15.33 -0.40
N GLU A 109 -1.88 -15.72 0.88
CA GLU A 109 -0.73 -15.57 1.78
C GLU A 109 0.51 -16.31 1.27
N LYS A 110 0.31 -17.51 0.68
CA LYS A 110 1.40 -18.30 0.11
C LYS A 110 2.13 -17.53 -1.00
N GLU A 111 1.41 -16.92 -1.93
CA GLU A 111 2.01 -16.15 -3.02
C GLU A 111 2.82 -14.94 -2.51
N ILE A 112 2.33 -14.28 -1.46
CA ILE A 112 3.05 -13.18 -0.80
C ILE A 112 4.35 -13.70 -0.16
N ARG A 113 4.28 -14.80 0.59
CA ARG A 113 5.44 -15.40 1.26
C ARG A 113 6.48 -15.93 0.28
N ASP A 114 6.05 -16.58 -0.80
CA ASP A 114 6.93 -17.06 -1.86
C ASP A 114 7.64 -15.88 -2.55
N SER A 115 6.91 -14.80 -2.84
CA SER A 115 7.47 -13.57 -3.41
C SER A 115 8.51 -12.95 -2.48
N LEU A 116 8.20 -12.88 -1.19
CA LEU A 116 9.12 -12.37 -0.17
C LEU A 116 10.39 -13.23 -0.06
N ALA A 117 10.25 -14.56 -0.07
CA ALA A 117 11.38 -15.48 -0.06
C ALA A 117 12.31 -15.25 -1.26
N PHE A 118 11.73 -15.04 -2.45
CA PHE A 118 12.49 -14.70 -3.65
C PHE A 118 13.22 -13.36 -3.52
N TYR A 119 12.54 -12.28 -3.12
CA TYR A 119 13.14 -10.95 -3.04
C TYR A 119 14.23 -10.83 -1.97
N ARG A 120 14.28 -11.74 -1.00
CA ARG A 120 15.37 -11.84 -0.02
C ARG A 120 16.66 -12.44 -0.58
N THR A 121 16.60 -13.16 -1.71
CA THR A 121 17.80 -13.68 -2.39
C THR A 121 18.64 -12.57 -3.01
N GLU A 122 19.93 -12.84 -3.27
CA GLU A 122 20.81 -11.86 -3.94
C GLU A 122 20.32 -11.49 -5.35
N SER A 123 19.83 -12.47 -6.11
CA SER A 123 19.23 -12.23 -7.42
C SER A 123 17.94 -11.41 -7.33
N GLY A 124 17.07 -11.70 -6.35
CA GLY A 124 15.84 -10.94 -6.10
C GLY A 124 16.12 -9.48 -5.74
N LYS A 125 17.07 -9.23 -4.84
CA LYS A 125 17.53 -7.85 -4.51
C LYS A 125 18.15 -7.15 -5.71
N SER A 126 18.94 -7.86 -6.52
CA SER A 126 19.52 -7.34 -7.75
C SER A 126 18.45 -6.92 -8.76
N MET A 127 17.40 -7.74 -8.94
CA MET A 127 16.25 -7.38 -9.77
C MET A 127 15.54 -6.13 -9.27
N LEU A 128 15.25 -6.03 -7.96
CA LEU A 128 14.63 -4.84 -7.37
C LEU A 128 15.43 -3.56 -7.62
N LYS A 129 16.76 -3.64 -7.58
CA LYS A 129 17.64 -2.51 -7.87
C LYS A 129 17.64 -2.10 -9.34
N LYS A 130 17.42 -3.04 -10.26
CA LYS A 130 17.46 -2.81 -11.72
C LYS A 130 16.11 -2.40 -12.31
N CYS A 131 15.01 -2.84 -11.69
CA CYS A 131 13.65 -2.48 -12.10
C CYS A 131 13.17 -1.14 -11.53
N ARG A 132 13.99 -0.48 -10.71
CA ARG A 132 13.76 0.85 -10.17
C ARG A 132 14.57 1.87 -10.96
#